data_AF-A0A8T4AHB9-F1
#
_entry.id   AF-A0A8T4AHB9-F1
#
_cell.length_a   1.000
_cell.length_b   1.000
_cell.length_c   1.000
_cell.angle_alpha   90.00
_cell.angle_beta   90.00
_cell.angle_gamma   90.00
#
_symmetry.space_group_name_H-M   'P 1'
#
loop_
_entity.id
_entity.type
_entity.pdbx_description
1 polymer ?
#
loop_
_entity_poly.entity_id
_entity_poly.type
_entity_poly.pdbx_seq_one_letter_code
_entity_poly.pdbx_strand_id
1 'polypeptide(L)'
;MIDCFTQDTNTTPITCVTSAQYDQWLKQQDKLTQRWLKNTAYKAQPGQFSLIPNSDGDIHQVVLGVDNHDDMWNLAALPKTLPEGNYQVDTLNELQALAWGLGHYQFSRYRPNKNNERLAKLSFDSEVISAQIDAISLTRNMINTPASDMMPQDIAIAAKTLAQQYKATVDEIIGDDLLEHNYPTIHAVGRASIHPPRLIDMR
;
A
#
# COMPACT_ATOMS: atom_id res chain seq x y z
N MET A 1 -1.00 10.85 -3.45
CA MET A 1 -0.39 9.69 -4.11
C MET A 1 0.56 9.02 -3.15
N ILE A 2 0.46 7.71 -2.97
CA ILE A 2 1.42 6.95 -2.15
C ILE A 2 2.76 6.84 -2.88
N ASP A 3 3.82 7.34 -2.27
CA ASP A 3 5.19 7.34 -2.80
C ASP A 3 5.90 5.98 -2.58
N CYS A 4 5.32 4.90 -3.14
CA CYS A 4 5.75 3.51 -2.93
C CYS A 4 6.59 2.90 -4.08
N PHE A 5 6.64 3.59 -5.22
CA PHE A 5 7.37 3.15 -6.41
C PHE A 5 8.52 4.11 -6.76
N THR A 6 9.47 3.60 -7.53
CA THR A 6 10.64 4.36 -8.02
C THR A 6 10.98 3.92 -9.44
N GLN A 7 11.56 4.84 -10.21
CA GLN A 7 12.16 4.56 -11.52
C GLN A 7 13.70 4.56 -11.45
N ASP A 8 14.28 4.59 -10.25
CA ASP A 8 15.72 4.49 -10.06
C ASP A 8 16.24 3.13 -10.55
N THR A 9 17.38 3.16 -11.23
CA THR A 9 18.09 1.97 -11.71
C THR A 9 19.03 1.39 -10.67
N ASN A 10 19.43 2.17 -9.66
CA ASN A 10 20.24 1.70 -8.55
C ASN A 10 19.34 1.06 -7.49
N THR A 11 19.12 -0.25 -7.60
CA THR A 11 18.18 -0.99 -6.76
C THR A 11 18.82 -2.24 -6.15
N THR A 12 18.37 -2.58 -4.95
CA THR A 12 18.73 -3.84 -4.28
C THR A 12 17.78 -4.96 -4.73
N PRO A 13 18.28 -6.07 -5.29
CA PRO A 13 17.43 -7.18 -5.71
C PRO A 13 16.78 -7.90 -4.50
N ILE A 14 15.50 -8.23 -4.64
CA ILE A 14 14.75 -9.13 -3.77
C ILE A 14 14.55 -10.45 -4.54
N THR A 15 15.17 -11.52 -4.04
CA THR A 15 15.02 -12.87 -4.59
C THR A 15 14.06 -13.68 -3.74
N CYS A 16 12.95 -14.09 -4.35
CA CYS A 16 11.98 -14.98 -3.73
C CYS A 16 12.46 -16.43 -3.85
N VAL A 17 12.43 -17.18 -2.75
CA VAL A 17 12.88 -18.57 -2.70
C VAL A 17 11.87 -19.39 -1.89
N THR A 18 11.39 -20.49 -2.47
CA THR A 18 10.55 -21.44 -1.72
C THR A 18 11.44 -22.35 -0.87
N SER A 19 10.90 -22.88 0.24
CA SER A 19 11.66 -23.83 1.08
C SER A 19 12.12 -25.07 0.29
N ALA A 20 11.37 -25.50 -0.74
CA ALA A 20 11.73 -26.62 -1.61
C ALA A 20 12.92 -26.30 -2.54
N GLN A 21 13.08 -25.04 -2.96
CA GLN A 21 14.16 -24.59 -3.84
C GLN A 21 15.41 -24.16 -3.05
N TYR A 22 15.27 -23.87 -1.77
CA TYR A 22 16.30 -23.22 -0.96
C TYR A 22 17.66 -23.93 -0.99
N ASP A 23 17.70 -25.25 -0.76
CA ASP A 23 18.97 -25.99 -0.71
C ASP A 23 19.71 -25.99 -2.06
N GLN A 24 18.97 -26.05 -3.17
CA GLN A 24 19.55 -25.99 -4.51
C GLN A 24 20.02 -24.57 -4.83
N TRP A 25 19.20 -23.57 -4.53
CA TRP A 25 19.52 -22.16 -4.72
C TRP A 25 20.77 -21.75 -3.91
N LEU A 26 20.87 -22.20 -2.65
CA LEU A 26 21.98 -21.90 -1.74
C LEU A 26 23.31 -22.40 -2.30
N LYS A 27 23.34 -23.60 -2.89
CA LYS A 27 24.55 -24.18 -3.51
C LYS A 27 25.07 -23.38 -4.71
N GLN A 28 24.22 -22.57 -5.33
CA GLN A 28 24.58 -21.73 -6.48
C GLN A 28 25.11 -20.35 -6.06
N GLN A 29 24.96 -19.97 -4.79
CA GLN A 29 25.43 -18.68 -4.29
C GLN A 29 26.94 -18.68 -4.02
N ASP A 30 27.52 -17.50 -3.85
CA ASP A 30 28.91 -17.37 -3.44
C ASP A 30 29.16 -17.84 -2.00
N LYS A 31 30.44 -17.98 -1.62
CA LYS A 31 30.81 -18.47 -0.27
C LYS A 31 30.37 -17.52 0.84
N LEU A 32 30.27 -16.21 0.56
CA LEU A 32 29.86 -15.21 1.54
C LEU A 32 28.38 -15.42 1.89
N THR A 33 27.51 -15.45 0.89
CA THR A 33 26.06 -15.66 1.04
C THR A 33 25.77 -17.01 1.70
N GLN A 34 26.42 -18.08 1.26
CA GLN A 34 26.26 -19.41 1.86
C GLN A 34 26.58 -19.42 3.35
N ARG A 35 27.71 -18.81 3.73
CA ARG A 35 28.14 -18.75 5.15
C ARG A 35 27.25 -17.84 5.96
N TRP A 36 26.85 -16.69 5.40
CA TRP A 36 25.96 -15.74 6.06
C TRP A 36 24.64 -16.40 6.43
N LEU A 37 23.93 -16.96 5.45
CA LEU A 37 22.63 -17.62 5.66
C LEU A 37 22.72 -18.80 6.62
N LYS A 38 23.82 -19.56 6.58
CA LYS A 38 24.08 -20.63 7.54
C LYS A 38 24.28 -20.09 8.96
N ASN A 39 25.08 -19.04 9.12
CA ASN A 39 25.40 -18.46 10.43
C ASN A 39 24.21 -17.74 11.06
N THR A 40 23.31 -17.17 10.24
CA THR A 40 22.06 -16.55 10.69
C THR A 40 20.92 -17.56 10.82
N ALA A 41 21.17 -18.84 10.52
CA ALA A 41 20.20 -19.93 10.57
C ALA A 41 18.92 -19.66 9.74
N TYR A 42 19.06 -18.96 8.61
CA TYR A 42 17.96 -18.71 7.69
C TYR A 42 17.47 -20.02 7.03
N LYS A 43 16.15 -20.15 6.85
CA LYS A 43 15.52 -21.38 6.35
C LYS A 43 14.49 -21.16 5.22
N ALA A 44 14.45 -19.97 4.63
CA ALA A 44 13.48 -19.61 3.60
C ALA A 44 12.03 -19.94 4.02
N GLN A 45 11.66 -19.61 5.26
CA GLN A 45 10.27 -19.70 5.69
C GLN A 45 9.44 -18.60 5.02
N PRO A 46 8.19 -18.88 4.61
CA PRO A 46 7.30 -17.86 4.04
C PRO A 46 7.22 -16.60 4.90
N GLY A 47 7.44 -15.44 4.29
CA GLY A 47 7.46 -14.13 4.97
C GLY A 47 8.75 -13.81 5.73
N GLN A 48 9.67 -14.77 5.91
CA GLN A 48 11.00 -14.52 6.47
C GLN A 48 11.93 -14.00 5.37
N PHE A 49 12.60 -12.88 5.62
CA PHE A 49 13.67 -12.40 4.74
C PHE A 49 15.03 -12.35 5.45
N SER A 50 16.11 -12.38 4.65
CA SER A 50 17.47 -12.10 5.09
C SER A 50 18.08 -11.01 4.22
N LEU A 51 18.70 -10.02 4.85
CA LEU A 51 19.57 -9.05 4.18
C LEU A 51 20.95 -9.69 4.01
N ILE A 52 21.45 -9.71 2.77
CA ILE A 52 22.78 -10.24 2.43
C ILE A 52 23.72 -9.06 2.24
N PRO A 53 24.82 -8.96 3.01
CA PRO A 53 25.78 -7.89 2.84
C PRO A 53 26.74 -8.15 1.67
N ASN A 54 27.28 -7.10 1.06
CA ASN A 54 28.47 -7.17 0.21
C ASN A 54 29.76 -7.18 1.08
N SER A 55 30.93 -7.15 0.44
CA SER A 55 32.23 -7.09 1.12
C SER A 55 32.46 -5.80 1.91
N ASP A 56 31.77 -4.72 1.56
CA ASP A 56 31.90 -3.41 2.19
C ASP A 56 30.92 -3.22 3.36
N GLY A 57 29.97 -4.15 3.54
CA GLY A 57 28.97 -4.15 4.59
C GLY A 57 27.63 -3.53 4.19
N ASP A 58 27.48 -3.08 2.94
CA ASP A 58 26.21 -2.60 2.40
C ASP A 58 25.27 -3.75 2.03
N ILE A 59 23.98 -3.46 1.93
CA ILE A 59 22.97 -4.45 1.53
C ILE A 59 23.11 -4.75 0.03
N HIS A 60 23.57 -5.95 -0.28
CA HIS A 60 23.72 -6.45 -1.64
C HIS A 60 22.41 -7.04 -2.19
N GLN A 61 21.66 -7.75 -1.36
CA GLN A 61 20.48 -8.50 -1.79
C GLN A 61 19.55 -8.76 -0.61
N VAL A 62 18.26 -8.89 -0.89
CA VAL A 62 17.26 -9.44 0.03
C VAL A 62 16.86 -10.83 -0.46
N VAL A 63 16.90 -11.83 0.42
CA VAL A 63 16.38 -13.18 0.13
C VAL A 63 15.08 -13.34 0.90
N LEU A 64 13.95 -13.43 0.21
CA LEU A 64 12.62 -13.59 0.78
C LEU A 64 12.16 -15.05 0.65
N GLY A 65 11.73 -15.64 1.77
CA GLY A 65 11.05 -16.93 1.77
C GLY A 65 9.60 -16.75 1.34
N VAL A 66 9.13 -17.57 0.41
CA VAL A 66 7.74 -17.56 -0.09
C VAL A 66 7.17 -18.98 -0.16
N ASP A 67 5.84 -19.12 -0.04
CA ASP A 67 5.18 -20.42 -0.25
C ASP A 67 5.16 -20.83 -1.72
N ASN A 68 4.82 -19.86 -2.57
CA ASN A 68 4.85 -19.97 -4.03
C ASN A 68 5.20 -18.59 -4.61
N HIS A 69 5.63 -18.55 -5.86
CA HIS A 69 6.09 -17.31 -6.51
C HIS A 69 4.96 -16.38 -6.94
N ASP A 70 3.74 -16.89 -7.09
CA ASP A 70 2.62 -16.16 -7.69
C ASP A 70 1.73 -15.45 -6.66
N ASP A 71 1.86 -15.78 -5.37
CA ASP A 71 1.06 -15.16 -4.32
C ASP A 71 1.30 -13.64 -4.30
N MET A 72 0.21 -12.89 -4.43
CA MET A 72 0.24 -11.44 -4.42
C MET A 72 0.77 -10.88 -3.10
N TRP A 73 0.55 -11.57 -1.97
CA TRP A 73 0.86 -11.04 -0.64
C TRP A 73 2.32 -11.19 -0.22
N ASN A 74 3.13 -11.92 -1.00
CA ASN A 74 4.54 -12.17 -0.70
C ASN A 74 5.32 -10.90 -0.34
N LEU A 75 5.02 -9.79 -1.04
CA LEU A 75 5.77 -8.54 -0.90
C LEU A 75 5.10 -7.51 0.02
N ALA A 76 3.89 -7.78 0.51
CA ALA A 76 3.05 -6.77 1.16
C ALA A 76 3.59 -6.28 2.51
N ALA A 77 4.37 -7.09 3.23
CA ALA A 77 4.93 -6.69 4.51
C ALA A 77 6.23 -5.88 4.36
N LEU A 78 6.92 -6.02 3.22
CA LEU A 78 8.27 -5.52 3.02
C LEU A 78 8.45 -3.99 3.12
N PRO A 79 7.53 -3.14 2.63
CA PRO A 79 7.73 -1.68 2.66
C PRO A 79 8.09 -1.12 4.05
N LYS A 80 7.54 -1.74 5.11
CA LYS A 80 7.71 -1.29 6.50
C LYS A 80 8.80 -2.03 7.27
N THR A 81 9.29 -3.14 6.75
CA THR A 81 10.27 -3.99 7.44
C THR A 81 11.65 -3.93 6.82
N LEU A 82 11.73 -3.62 5.53
CA LEU A 82 13.00 -3.37 4.87
C LEU A 82 13.57 -2.01 5.27
N PRO A 83 14.90 -1.87 5.31
CA PRO A 83 15.55 -0.57 5.40
C PRO A 83 15.10 0.36 4.26
N GLU A 84 15.17 1.68 4.49
CA GLU A 84 14.99 2.67 3.43
C GLU A 84 15.86 2.31 2.22
N GLY A 85 15.27 2.33 1.03
CA GLY A 85 15.98 2.01 -0.20
C GLY A 85 15.04 1.75 -1.37
N ASN A 86 15.66 1.58 -2.54
CA ASN A 86 15.00 1.20 -3.77
C ASN A 86 15.27 -0.29 -4.01
N TYR A 87 14.24 -1.07 -4.23
CA TYR A 87 14.33 -2.53 -4.38
C TYR A 87 13.71 -2.99 -5.70
N GLN A 88 14.15 -4.13 -6.22
CA GLN A 88 13.60 -4.71 -7.45
C GLN A 88 13.34 -6.21 -7.28
N VAL A 89 12.40 -6.75 -8.05
CA VAL A 89 12.08 -8.18 -8.10
C VAL A 89 12.11 -8.60 -9.57
N ASP A 90 12.90 -9.63 -9.92
CA ASP A 90 13.14 -10.02 -11.32
C ASP A 90 11.84 -10.39 -12.07
N THR A 91 10.96 -11.17 -11.43
CA THR A 91 9.67 -11.60 -12.00
C THR A 91 8.54 -11.06 -11.14
N LEU A 92 8.35 -9.74 -11.19
CA LEU A 92 7.27 -9.05 -10.48
C LEU A 92 5.96 -9.10 -11.28
N ASN A 93 4.88 -9.56 -10.65
CA ASN A 93 3.54 -9.44 -11.23
C ASN A 93 2.80 -8.20 -10.71
N GLU A 94 1.80 -7.73 -11.46
CA GLU A 94 1.05 -6.51 -11.13
C GLU A 94 0.32 -6.59 -9.78
N LEU A 95 -0.18 -7.78 -9.39
CA LEU A 95 -0.85 -7.98 -8.10
C LEU A 95 0.11 -7.88 -6.92
N GLN A 96 1.36 -8.34 -7.08
CA GLN A 96 2.43 -8.19 -6.10
C GLN A 96 2.87 -6.73 -5.96
N ALA A 97 2.96 -6.00 -7.08
CA ALA A 97 3.22 -4.57 -7.06
C ALA A 97 2.09 -3.80 -6.35
N LEU A 98 0.83 -4.14 -6.63
CA LEU A 98 -0.33 -3.61 -5.92
C LEU A 98 -0.22 -3.91 -4.42
N ALA A 99 0.07 -5.15 -4.04
CA ALA A 99 0.20 -5.55 -2.64
C ALA A 99 1.34 -4.82 -1.89
N TRP A 100 2.48 -4.55 -2.56
CA TRP A 100 3.53 -3.68 -2.04
C TRP A 100 2.98 -2.28 -1.71
N GLY A 101 2.27 -1.66 -2.66
CA GLY A 101 1.63 -0.35 -2.44
C GLY A 101 0.62 -0.37 -1.29
N LEU A 102 -0.17 -1.44 -1.17
CA LEU A 102 -1.12 -1.62 -0.06
C LEU A 102 -0.42 -1.79 1.30
N GLY A 103 0.76 -2.41 1.32
CA GLY A 103 1.62 -2.56 2.49
C GLY A 103 2.27 -1.25 2.94
N HIS A 104 2.58 -0.39 1.97
CA HIS A 104 3.16 0.94 2.18
C HIS A 104 2.15 1.93 2.81
N TYR A 105 0.85 1.67 2.73
CA TYR A 105 -0.19 2.50 3.32
C TYR A 105 0.01 2.72 4.83
N GLN A 106 -0.07 3.99 5.25
CA GLN A 106 -0.06 4.41 6.66
C GLN A 106 -1.15 5.46 6.88
N PHE A 107 -2.00 5.26 7.89
CA PHE A 107 -2.94 6.27 8.34
C PHE A 107 -2.31 7.17 9.40
N SER A 108 -1.71 8.27 8.98
CA SER A 108 -0.91 9.16 9.84
C SER A 108 -1.60 10.46 10.23
N ARG A 109 -2.89 10.66 9.86
CA ARG A 109 -3.65 11.90 10.07
C ARG A 109 -3.66 12.39 11.53
N TYR A 110 -3.80 11.47 12.48
CA TYR A 110 -3.90 11.79 13.92
C TYR A 110 -2.62 11.53 14.72
N ARG A 111 -1.68 10.78 14.13
CA ARG A 111 -0.39 10.45 14.73
C ARG A 111 0.68 10.51 13.63
N PRO A 112 1.15 11.73 13.30
CA PRO A 112 2.16 11.89 12.26
C PRO A 112 3.46 11.18 12.68
N ASN A 113 4.16 10.61 11.70
CA ASN A 113 5.46 10.00 11.95
C ASN A 113 6.47 11.10 12.32
N LYS A 114 6.98 11.07 13.56
CA LYS A 114 7.90 12.09 14.08
C LYS A 114 9.33 11.92 13.56
N ASN A 115 9.68 10.75 13.04
CA ASN A 115 11.05 10.41 12.69
C ASN A 115 11.38 10.64 11.21
N ASN A 116 10.42 11.09 10.39
CA ASN A 116 10.55 11.16 8.92
C ASN A 116 11.07 9.86 8.29
N GLU A 117 10.78 8.70 8.91
CA GLU A 117 11.22 7.40 8.40
C GLU A 117 10.61 7.18 7.02
N ARG A 118 11.50 7.03 6.04
CA ARG A 118 11.12 6.70 4.66
C ARG A 118 11.04 5.19 4.55
N LEU A 119 9.96 4.74 3.92
CA LEU A 119 9.74 3.33 3.65
C LEU A 119 10.51 2.89 2.41
N ALA A 120 10.70 1.57 2.30
CA ALA A 120 11.25 0.96 1.10
C ALA A 120 10.34 1.19 -0.12
N LYS A 121 10.95 1.45 -1.28
CA LYS A 121 10.26 1.61 -2.57
C LYS A 121 10.56 0.46 -3.51
N LEU A 122 9.60 0.11 -4.35
CA LEU A 122 9.74 -0.93 -5.37
C LEU A 122 9.97 -0.29 -6.74
N SER A 123 10.95 -0.80 -7.48
CA SER A 123 11.18 -0.43 -8.87
C SER A 123 10.08 -1.02 -9.73
N PHE A 124 9.14 -0.16 -10.13
CA PHE A 124 7.94 -0.53 -10.87
C PHE A 124 7.32 0.73 -11.47
N ASP A 125 6.75 0.61 -12.66
CA ASP A 125 6.11 1.73 -13.36
C ASP A 125 4.78 1.29 -13.98
N SER A 126 3.67 1.73 -13.38
CA SER A 126 2.33 1.51 -13.90
C SER A 126 1.37 2.54 -13.32
N GLU A 127 0.81 3.37 -14.20
CA GLU A 127 -0.22 4.34 -13.84
C GLU A 127 -1.49 3.64 -13.34
N VAL A 128 -1.84 2.47 -13.91
CA VAL A 128 -3.05 1.70 -13.55
C VAL A 128 -2.95 1.20 -12.10
N ILE A 129 -1.82 0.58 -11.75
CA ILE A 129 -1.61 0.08 -10.37
C ILE A 129 -1.52 1.25 -9.40
N SER A 130 -0.86 2.34 -9.77
CA SER A 130 -0.77 3.55 -8.95
C SER A 130 -2.17 4.14 -8.67
N ALA A 131 -3.04 4.20 -9.68
CA ALA A 131 -4.42 4.65 -9.52
C ALA A 131 -5.24 3.73 -8.60
N GLN A 132 -5.06 2.41 -8.70
CA GLN A 132 -5.71 1.45 -7.80
C GLN A 132 -5.26 1.64 -6.35
N ILE A 133 -3.95 1.80 -6.12
CA ILE A 133 -3.40 2.05 -4.78
C ILE A 133 -3.99 3.34 -4.20
N ASP A 134 -4.05 4.41 -4.97
CA ASP A 134 -4.60 5.69 -4.53
C ASP A 134 -6.10 5.60 -4.21
N ALA A 135 -6.89 4.90 -5.03
CA ALA A 135 -8.32 4.69 -4.79
C ALA A 135 -8.59 3.86 -3.52
N ILE A 136 -7.84 2.77 -3.31
CA ILE A 136 -7.96 1.94 -2.11
C ILE A 136 -7.51 2.74 -0.88
N SER A 137 -6.47 3.56 -1.02
CA SER A 137 -5.95 4.39 0.07
C SER A 137 -6.90 5.51 0.47
N LEU A 138 -7.58 6.14 -0.50
CA LEU A 138 -8.66 7.09 -0.25
C LEU A 138 -9.77 6.42 0.56
N THR A 139 -10.21 5.24 0.14
CA THR A 139 -11.24 4.46 0.85
C THR A 139 -10.83 4.15 2.28
N ARG A 140 -9.60 3.64 2.48
CA ARG A 140 -9.05 3.36 3.82
C ARG A 140 -8.97 4.63 4.68
N ASN A 141 -8.57 5.76 4.12
CA ASN A 141 -8.51 7.04 4.84
C ASN A 141 -9.88 7.51 5.30
N MET A 142 -10.90 7.41 4.44
CA MET A 142 -12.27 7.78 4.81
C MET A 142 -12.82 6.87 5.91
N ILE A 143 -12.60 5.55 5.82
CA ILE A 143 -13.05 4.58 6.83
C ILE A 143 -12.29 4.75 8.16
N ASN A 144 -10.98 4.98 8.12
CA ASN A 144 -10.14 5.12 9.32
C ASN A 144 -10.30 6.48 10.02
N THR A 145 -10.88 7.47 9.34
CA THR A 145 -11.18 8.77 9.95
C THR A 145 -12.36 8.60 10.92
N PRO A 146 -12.21 8.95 12.22
CA PRO A 146 -13.29 8.89 13.19
C PRO A 146 -14.55 9.61 12.70
N ALA A 147 -15.72 9.10 13.09
CA ALA A 147 -17.01 9.64 12.64
C ALA A 147 -17.12 11.16 12.87
N SER A 148 -16.62 11.68 13.99
CA SER A 148 -16.62 13.13 14.30
C SER A 148 -15.94 14.00 13.24
N ASP A 149 -15.05 13.42 12.44
CA ASP A 149 -14.21 14.08 11.43
C ASP A 149 -14.50 13.54 10.01
N MET A 150 -15.53 12.70 9.87
CA MET A 150 -16.03 12.12 8.62
C MET A 150 -17.57 12.06 8.63
N MET A 151 -18.19 13.21 8.86
CA MET A 151 -19.65 13.39 8.84
C MET A 151 -20.17 13.50 7.39
N PRO A 152 -21.50 13.56 7.14
CA PRO A 152 -22.04 13.63 5.78
C PRO A 152 -21.43 14.74 4.92
N GLN A 153 -21.15 15.92 5.49
CA GLN A 153 -20.50 17.02 4.77
C GLN A 153 -19.04 16.72 4.38
N ASP A 154 -18.32 15.94 5.19
CA ASP A 154 -16.92 15.61 4.94
C ASP A 154 -16.81 14.56 3.83
N ILE A 155 -17.75 13.63 3.76
CA ILE A 155 -17.90 12.70 2.63
C ILE A 155 -18.22 13.48 1.35
N ALA A 156 -19.10 14.48 1.40
CA ALA A 156 -19.39 15.35 0.25
C ALA A 156 -18.16 16.14 -0.22
N ILE A 157 -17.34 16.63 0.72
CA ILE A 157 -16.06 17.29 0.39
C ILE A 157 -15.12 16.30 -0.32
N ALA A 158 -14.96 15.08 0.19
CA ALA A 158 -14.12 14.06 -0.45
C ALA A 158 -14.59 13.75 -1.89
N ALA A 159 -15.90 13.63 -2.11
CA ALA A 159 -16.49 13.45 -3.44
C ALA A 159 -16.21 14.64 -4.37
N LYS A 160 -16.41 15.88 -3.90
CA LYS A 160 -16.13 17.09 -4.68
C LYS A 160 -14.65 17.22 -5.04
N THR A 161 -13.74 16.91 -4.10
CA THR A 161 -12.30 16.91 -4.37
C THR A 161 -11.92 15.90 -5.44
N LEU A 162 -12.47 14.69 -5.37
CA LEU A 162 -12.24 13.65 -6.39
C LEU A 162 -12.76 14.09 -7.75
N ALA A 163 -14.00 14.61 -7.80
CA ALA A 163 -14.60 15.08 -9.04
C ALA A 163 -13.81 16.23 -9.67
N GLN A 164 -13.35 17.20 -8.87
CA GLN A 164 -12.51 18.28 -9.35
C GLN A 164 -11.21 17.76 -10.00
N GLN A 165 -10.55 16.78 -9.36
CA GLN A 165 -9.33 16.18 -9.89
C GLN A 165 -9.54 15.53 -11.27
N TYR A 166 -10.66 14.82 -11.45
CA TYR A 166 -10.96 14.09 -12.69
C TYR A 166 -11.93 14.82 -13.62
N LYS A 167 -12.24 16.09 -13.34
CA LYS A 167 -13.16 16.94 -14.12
C LYS A 167 -14.58 16.36 -14.25
N ALA A 168 -15.04 15.65 -13.23
CA ALA A 168 -16.42 15.21 -13.08
C ALA A 168 -17.28 16.31 -12.44
N THR A 169 -18.59 16.12 -12.47
CA THR A 169 -19.60 16.97 -11.84
C THR A 169 -20.14 16.31 -10.57
N VAL A 170 -20.47 17.12 -9.56
CA VAL A 170 -21.06 16.65 -8.31
C VAL A 170 -22.20 17.57 -7.90
N ASP A 171 -23.36 16.98 -7.63
CA ASP A 171 -24.52 17.64 -7.04
C ASP A 171 -24.76 17.10 -5.62
N GLU A 172 -25.34 17.94 -4.76
CA GLU A 172 -25.73 17.55 -3.42
C GLU A 172 -27.13 18.07 -3.07
N ILE A 173 -27.93 17.23 -2.41
CA ILE A 173 -29.24 17.59 -1.84
C ILE A 173 -29.14 17.43 -0.34
N ILE A 174 -29.44 18.49 0.43
CA ILE A 174 -29.09 18.58 1.85
C ILE A 174 -30.34 18.83 2.69
N GLY A 175 -30.47 18.10 3.81
CA GLY A 175 -31.47 18.39 4.83
C GLY A 175 -32.89 18.35 4.26
N ASP A 176 -33.69 19.37 4.52
CA ASP A 176 -35.10 19.41 4.14
C ASP A 176 -35.33 19.43 2.63
N ASP A 177 -34.36 19.89 1.83
CA ASP A 177 -34.42 19.83 0.35
C ASP A 177 -34.58 18.39 -0.17
N LEU A 178 -34.17 17.39 0.62
CA LEU A 178 -34.38 15.97 0.32
C LEU A 178 -35.87 15.64 0.21
N LEU A 179 -36.75 16.31 0.98
CA LEU A 179 -38.19 16.10 0.91
C LEU A 179 -38.76 16.68 -0.38
N GLU A 180 -38.28 17.85 -0.79
CA GLU A 180 -38.69 18.50 -2.04
C GLU A 180 -38.32 17.66 -3.28
N HIS A 181 -37.18 16.96 -3.21
CA HIS A 181 -36.68 16.09 -4.28
C HIS A 181 -37.11 14.62 -4.15
N ASN A 182 -38.07 14.31 -3.27
CA ASN A 182 -38.63 12.97 -3.07
C ASN A 182 -37.62 11.90 -2.59
N TYR A 183 -36.73 12.29 -1.67
CA TYR A 183 -35.83 11.41 -0.90
C TYR A 183 -36.19 11.34 0.61
N PRO A 184 -37.44 10.99 0.98
CA PRO A 184 -37.90 11.06 2.37
C PRO A 184 -37.24 10.03 3.29
N THR A 185 -36.73 8.91 2.75
CA THR A 185 -36.07 7.87 3.54
C THR A 185 -34.69 8.31 4.02
N ILE A 186 -33.92 9.01 3.17
CA ILE A 186 -32.61 9.58 3.54
C ILE A 186 -32.81 10.66 4.62
N HIS A 187 -33.78 11.56 4.42
CA HIS A 187 -34.15 12.56 5.41
C HIS A 187 -34.54 11.93 6.74
N ALA A 188 -35.46 10.94 6.70
CA ALA A 188 -36.01 10.35 7.90
C ALA A 188 -34.97 9.69 8.80
N VAL A 189 -33.93 9.07 8.22
CA VAL A 189 -32.85 8.44 8.97
C VAL A 189 -31.90 9.47 9.57
N GLY A 190 -31.55 10.52 8.83
CA GLY A 190 -30.52 11.48 9.26
C GLY A 190 -31.02 12.70 10.05
N ARG A 191 -32.31 13.01 10.03
CA ARG A 191 -32.88 14.26 10.58
C ARG A 191 -32.63 14.51 12.08
N ALA A 192 -32.26 13.48 12.84
CA ALA A 192 -32.00 13.60 14.28
C ALA A 192 -30.57 14.08 14.60
N SER A 193 -29.68 14.08 13.62
CA SER A 193 -28.30 14.56 13.76
C SER A 193 -28.23 16.08 13.66
N ILE A 194 -27.26 16.69 14.35
CA ILE A 194 -26.90 18.10 14.14
C ILE A 194 -26.22 18.33 12.76
N HIS A 195 -25.74 17.25 12.14
CA HIS A 195 -25.18 17.26 10.79
C HIS A 195 -26.27 16.81 9.81
N PRO A 196 -26.77 17.71 8.93
CA PRO A 196 -27.87 17.37 8.03
C PRO A 196 -27.55 16.19 7.11
N PRO A 197 -28.52 15.29 6.85
CA PRO A 197 -28.37 14.23 5.86
C PRO A 197 -28.15 14.82 4.47
N ARG A 198 -27.47 14.04 3.61
CA ARG A 198 -27.10 14.46 2.26
C ARG A 198 -27.26 13.31 1.28
N LEU A 199 -27.74 13.61 0.08
CA LEU A 199 -27.55 12.78 -1.10
C LEU A 199 -26.44 13.41 -1.94
N ILE A 200 -25.47 12.61 -2.36
CA ILE A 200 -24.37 13.03 -3.23
C ILE A 200 -24.53 12.28 -4.56
N ASP A 201 -24.58 13.01 -5.67
CA ASP A 201 -24.64 12.45 -7.02
C ASP A 201 -23.39 12.93 -7.79
N MET A 202 -22.63 12.00 -8.37
CA MET A 202 -21.38 12.27 -9.09
C MET A 202 -21.47 11.71 -10.51
N ARG A 203 -21.14 12.53 -11.51
CA ARG A 203 -21.28 12.22 -12.94
C ARG A 203 -20.05 12.66 -13.73
#